data_AF-A0A154P102-F1
#
_entry.id   AF-A0A154P102-F1
#
_cell.length_a   1.000
_cell.length_b   1.000
_cell.length_c   1.000
_cell.angle_alpha   90.00
_cell.angle_beta   90.00
_cell.angle_gamma   90.00
#
_symmetry.space_group_name_H-M   'P 1'
#
loop_
_entity.id
_entity.type
_entity.pdbx_description
1 polymer ?
#
loop_
_entity_poly.entity_id
_entity_poly.type
_entity_poly.pdbx_seq_one_letter_code
_entity_poly.pdbx_strand_id
1 'polypeptide(L)'
;VGPAGAHFALLATLIVEVLHCWPMLKHPRRALSKLIVILFALLVLGILPWVDNYAHLFGFIFGFLAAYALMPFISFGHYDRRRKIWLIWICMILIVVLFTLLLALFYNVPVYECEVCKLFNCIPFTRDFCASQNINFKREEPV
;
A
#
# COMPACT_ATOMS: atom_id res chain seq x y z
N VAL A 1 -11.63 12.58 -3.18
CA VAL A 1 -10.18 12.46 -3.43
C VAL A 1 -9.42 12.83 -2.17
N GLY A 2 -8.47 12.00 -1.74
CA GLY A 2 -7.72 12.20 -0.50
C GLY A 2 -6.26 11.74 -0.61
N PRO A 3 -5.37 12.21 0.28
CA PRO A 3 -3.92 11.96 0.23
C PRO A 3 -3.50 10.56 0.74
N ALA A 4 -4.46 9.64 0.89
CA ALA A 4 -4.28 8.38 1.60
C ALA A 4 -3.14 7.51 1.03
N GLY A 5 -3.03 7.39 -0.30
CA GLY A 5 -1.94 6.65 -0.93
C GLY A 5 -0.55 7.24 -0.65
N ALA A 6 -0.43 8.57 -0.57
CA ALA A 6 0.83 9.23 -0.25
C ALA A 6 1.25 8.98 1.21
N HIS A 7 0.30 8.95 2.15
CA HIS A 7 0.58 8.60 3.54
C HIS A 7 1.13 7.17 3.67
N PHE A 8 0.56 6.22 2.92
CA PHE A 8 1.04 4.84 2.91
C PHE A 8 2.41 4.70 2.23
N ALA A 9 2.70 5.50 1.21
CA ALA A 9 4.03 5.58 0.61
C ALA A 9 5.07 6.12 1.60
N LEU A 10 4.72 7.14 2.40
CA LEU A 10 5.57 7.63 3.48
C LEU A 10 5.81 6.57 4.56
N LEU A 11 4.77 5.82 4.95
CA LEU A 11 4.91 4.72 5.90
C LEU A 11 5.83 3.61 5.37
N ALA A 12 5.72 3.26 4.09
CA ALA A 12 6.63 2.33 3.44
C ALA A 12 8.08 2.83 3.44
N THR A 13 8.28 4.12 3.21
CA THR A 13 9.58 4.80 3.26
C THR A 13 10.21 4.66 4.66
N LEU A 14 9.45 4.93 5.72
CA LEU A 14 9.91 4.74 7.11
C LEU A 14 10.29 3.28 7.42
N ILE A 15 9.54 2.31 6.88
CA ILE A 15 9.88 0.89 7.04
C ILE A 15 11.22 0.56 6.37
N VAL A 16 11.42 1.00 5.12
CA VAL A 16 12.68 0.76 4.39
C VAL A 16 13.86 1.42 5.10
N GLU A 17 13.68 2.62 5.67
CA GLU A 17 14.69 3.28 6.47
C GLU A 17 15.09 2.45 7.71
N VAL A 18 14.12 1.90 8.45
CA VAL A 18 14.39 1.01 9.60
C VAL A 18 15.13 -0.26 9.16
N LEU A 19 14.81 -0.81 7.99
CA LEU A 19 15.49 -1.98 7.43
C LEU A 19 16.95 -1.67 7.06
N HIS A 20 17.22 -0.50 6.46
CA HIS A 20 18.58 -0.07 6.13
C HIS A 20 19.41 0.27 7.39
N CYS A 21 18.79 0.93 8.36
CA CYS A 21 19.43 1.34 9.62
C CYS A 21 19.42 0.25 10.70
N TRP A 22 19.01 -0.98 10.37
CA TRP A 22 18.87 -2.08 11.33
C TRP A 22 20.05 -2.28 12.28
N PRO A 23 21.32 -2.33 11.82
CA PRO A 23 22.46 -2.53 12.72
C PRO A 23 22.80 -1.29 13.57
N MET A 24 22.33 -0.10 13.18
CA MET A 24 22.56 1.14 13.92
C MET A 24 21.52 1.36 15.04
N LEU A 25 20.34 0.75 14.91
CA LEU A 25 19.29 0.86 15.92
C LEU A 25 19.56 -0.06 17.12
N LYS A 26 19.36 0.48 18.34
CA LYS A 26 19.43 -0.30 19.59
C LYS A 26 18.32 -1.36 19.68
N HIS A 27 17.12 -1.05 19.18
CA HIS A 27 15.94 -1.93 19.21
C HIS A 27 15.14 -1.93 17.89
N PRO A 28 15.72 -2.40 16.77
CA PRO A 28 15.13 -2.28 15.44
C PRO A 28 13.80 -3.05 15.32
N ARG A 29 13.69 -4.22 15.97
CA ARG A 29 12.44 -5.01 15.99
C ARG A 29 11.27 -4.24 16.59
N ARG A 30 11.50 -3.45 17.65
CA ARG A 30 10.44 -2.63 18.28
C ARG A 30 10.05 -1.46 17.40
N ALA A 31 11.00 -0.87 16.68
CA ALA A 31 10.70 0.20 15.73
C ALA A 31 9.87 -0.33 14.55
N LEU A 32 10.31 -1.43 13.94
CA LEU A 32 9.56 -2.08 12.86
C LEU A 32 8.17 -2.52 13.33
N SER A 33 8.05 -3.14 14.50
CA SER A 33 6.75 -3.61 15.00
C SER A 33 5.76 -2.46 15.18
N LYS A 34 6.21 -1.28 15.63
CA LYS A 34 5.34 -0.08 15.73
C LYS A 34 4.80 0.34 14.36
N LEU A 35 5.66 0.40 13.35
CA LEU A 35 5.26 0.80 11.99
C LEU A 35 4.31 -0.23 11.36
N ILE A 36 4.57 -1.52 11.57
CA ILE A 36 3.69 -2.60 11.09
C ILE A 36 2.33 -2.57 11.79
N VAL A 37 2.29 -2.32 13.11
CA VAL A 37 1.01 -2.15 13.82
C VAL A 37 0.23 -0.96 13.27
N ILE A 38 0.90 0.17 13.01
CA ILE A 38 0.25 1.34 12.39
C ILE A 38 -0.28 0.99 10.99
N LEU A 39 0.50 0.29 10.17
CA LEU A 39 0.09 -0.16 8.84
C LEU A 39 -1.19 -1.01 8.90
N PHE A 40 -1.22 -2.03 9.75
CA PHE A 40 -2.39 -2.89 9.91
C PHE A 40 -3.59 -2.13 10.47
N ALA A 41 -3.39 -1.26 11.46
CA ALA A 41 -4.45 -0.44 12.00
C ALA A 41 -5.08 0.46 10.92
N LEU A 42 -4.26 1.09 10.07
CA LEU A 42 -4.75 1.94 8.99
C LEU A 42 -5.46 1.14 7.87
N LEU A 43 -5.03 -0.10 7.58
CA LEU A 43 -5.74 -0.98 6.65
C LEU A 43 -7.09 -1.45 7.20
N VAL A 44 -7.18 -1.76 8.51
CA VAL A 44 -8.44 -2.09 9.17
C VAL A 44 -9.36 -0.86 9.18
N LEU A 45 -8.83 0.33 9.49
CA LEU A 45 -9.58 1.58 9.37
C LEU A 45 -9.97 1.90 7.92
N GLY A 46 -9.27 1.35 6.94
CA GLY A 46 -9.61 1.53 5.53
C GLY A 46 -10.82 0.73 5.07
N ILE A 47 -11.39 -0.11 5.94
CA ILE A 47 -12.65 -0.82 5.73
C ILE A 47 -13.86 0.12 5.97
N LEU A 48 -13.64 1.31 6.54
CA LEU A 48 -14.69 2.30 6.74
C LEU A 48 -15.13 2.92 5.40
N PRO A 49 -16.39 3.39 5.31
CA PRO A 49 -16.88 4.06 4.11
C PRO A 49 -16.03 5.29 3.77
N TRP A 50 -15.91 5.58 2.46
CA TRP A 50 -15.12 6.68 1.89
C TRP A 50 -13.60 6.51 1.97
N VAL A 51 -13.11 5.48 2.66
CA VAL A 51 -11.69 5.14 2.68
C VAL A 51 -11.40 4.08 1.61
N ASP A 52 -10.30 4.28 0.88
CA ASP A 52 -9.94 3.43 -0.25
C ASP A 52 -8.72 2.58 0.10
N ASN A 53 -8.95 1.30 0.38
CA ASN A 53 -7.90 0.33 0.68
C ASN A 53 -7.03 0.00 -0.54
N TYR A 54 -7.49 0.22 -1.76
CA TYR A 54 -6.64 0.12 -2.94
C TYR A 54 -5.60 1.24 -2.97
N ALA A 55 -5.99 2.47 -2.65
CA ALA A 55 -5.07 3.60 -2.53
C ALA A 55 -4.02 3.34 -1.44
N HIS A 56 -4.42 2.77 -0.30
CA HIS A 56 -3.52 2.35 0.77
C HIS A 56 -2.52 1.28 0.31
N LEU A 57 -3.02 0.16 -0.24
CA LEU A 57 -2.21 -0.98 -0.66
C LEU A 57 -1.22 -0.61 -1.76
N PHE A 58 -1.69 0.00 -2.83
CA PHE A 58 -0.84 0.32 -3.97
C PHE A 58 0.06 1.54 -3.71
N GLY A 59 -0.38 2.49 -2.88
CA GLY A 59 0.48 3.56 -2.37
C GLY A 59 1.64 3.01 -1.54
N PHE A 60 1.38 2.03 -0.67
CA PHE A 60 2.42 1.35 0.10
C PHE A 60 3.42 0.61 -0.80
N ILE A 61 2.94 -0.22 -1.74
CA ILE A 61 3.80 -0.99 -2.65
C ILE A 61 4.67 -0.05 -3.50
N PHE A 62 4.06 0.98 -4.08
CA PHE A 62 4.77 1.96 -4.88
C PHE A 62 5.83 2.69 -4.04
N GLY A 63 5.46 3.18 -2.85
CA GLY A 63 6.38 3.86 -1.95
C GLY A 63 7.52 2.97 -1.47
N PHE A 64 7.27 1.68 -1.22
CA PHE A 64 8.29 0.71 -0.82
C PHE A 64 9.34 0.50 -1.92
N LEU A 65 8.89 0.30 -3.16
CA LEU A 65 9.78 0.19 -4.32
C LEU A 65 10.56 1.49 -4.57
N ALA A 66 9.89 2.64 -4.47
CA ALA A 66 10.52 3.94 -4.64
C ALA A 66 11.56 4.22 -3.56
N ALA A 67 11.28 3.86 -2.31
CA ALA A 67 12.23 3.98 -1.20
C ALA A 67 13.49 3.13 -1.45
N TYR A 68 13.34 1.89 -1.93
CA TYR A 68 14.50 1.07 -2.30
C TYR A 68 15.28 1.60 -3.50
N ALA A 69 14.62 2.25 -4.46
CA ALA A 69 15.31 2.80 -5.63
C ALA A 69 16.02 4.14 -5.34
N LEU A 70 15.42 4.99 -4.51
CA LEU A 70 15.81 6.40 -4.38
C LEU A 70 16.53 6.74 -3.07
N MET A 71 16.35 5.97 -1.99
CA MET A 71 17.05 6.29 -0.74
C MET A 71 18.55 6.05 -0.85
N PRO A 72 19.36 6.91 -0.19
CA PRO A 72 20.79 6.65 -0.06
C PRO A 72 21.03 5.38 0.78
N PHE A 73 21.80 4.44 0.23
CA PHE A 73 22.13 3.20 0.92
C PHE A 73 23.25 3.41 1.93
N ILE A 74 22.94 3.22 3.21
CA ILE A 74 23.96 3.10 4.25
C ILE A 74 24.60 1.71 4.14
N SER A 75 25.91 1.65 3.89
CA SER A 75 26.63 0.39 3.67
C SER A 75 27.55 0.12 4.85
N PHE A 76 27.29 -0.96 5.59
CA PHE A 76 28.20 -1.48 6.61
C PHE A 76 28.99 -2.65 5.99
N GLY A 77 30.27 -2.46 5.69
CA GLY A 77 31.15 -3.48 5.08
C GLY A 77 31.42 -3.29 3.57
N HIS A 78 31.76 -4.39 2.88
CA HIS A 78 32.13 -4.36 1.45
C HIS A 78 30.98 -3.84 0.58
N TYR A 79 31.22 -2.74 -0.12
CA TYR A 79 30.23 -2.09 -0.97
C TYR A 79 30.09 -2.81 -2.32
N ASP A 80 29.08 -3.68 -2.44
CA ASP A 80 28.73 -4.28 -3.74
C ASP A 80 27.88 -3.32 -4.58
N ARG A 81 28.58 -2.50 -5.38
CA ARG A 81 27.95 -1.53 -6.28
C ARG A 81 27.06 -2.18 -7.33
N ARG A 82 27.48 -3.32 -7.89
CA ARG A 82 26.80 -3.95 -9.02
C ARG A 82 25.44 -4.47 -8.57
N ARG A 83 25.38 -5.16 -7.44
CA ARG A 83 24.12 -5.64 -6.86
C ARG A 83 23.14 -4.51 -6.55
N LYS A 84 23.63 -3.38 -6.03
CA LYS A 84 22.79 -2.20 -5.74
C LYS A 84 22.22 -1.57 -7.02
N ILE A 85 23.04 -1.42 -8.06
CA ILE A 85 22.58 -0.90 -9.35
C ILE A 85 21.49 -1.82 -9.93
N TRP A 86 21.69 -3.14 -9.89
CA TRP A 86 20.67 -4.10 -10.32
C TRP A 86 19.37 -3.97 -9.53
N LEU A 87 19.45 -3.83 -8.20
CA LEU A 87 18.28 -3.61 -7.35
C LEU A 87 17.51 -2.36 -7.78
N ILE A 88 18.19 -1.23 -7.98
CA ILE A 88 17.56 0.04 -8.42
C ILE A 88 16.85 -0.16 -9.76
N TRP A 89 17.51 -0.76 -10.74
CA TRP A 89 16.89 -1.01 -12.05
C TRP A 89 15.65 -1.89 -11.95
N ILE A 90 15.71 -2.96 -11.15
CA ILE A 90 14.55 -3.84 -10.92
C ILE A 90 13.40 -3.05 -10.27
N CYS A 91 13.67 -2.26 -9.22
CA CYS A 91 12.64 -1.44 -8.57
C CYS A 91 12.02 -0.42 -9.53
N MET A 92 12.82 0.25 -10.36
CA MET A 92 12.33 1.22 -11.34
C MET A 92 11.45 0.55 -12.41
N ILE A 93 11.84 -0.62 -12.92
CA ILE A 93 11.03 -1.38 -13.87
C ILE A 93 9.70 -1.78 -13.24
N LEU A 94 9.73 -2.30 -12.00
CA LEU A 94 8.52 -2.68 -11.26
C LEU A 94 7.59 -1.49 -11.01
N ILE A 95 8.13 -0.30 -10.73
CA ILE A 95 7.35 0.94 -10.59
C ILE A 95 6.62 1.27 -11.89
N VAL A 96 7.30 1.24 -13.03
CA VAL A 96 6.70 1.55 -14.34
C VAL A 96 5.62 0.53 -14.69
N VAL A 97 5.89 -0.77 -14.47
CA VAL A 97 4.91 -1.84 -14.69
C VAL A 97 3.69 -1.67 -13.79
N LEU A 98 3.90 -1.40 -12.49
CA LEU A 98 2.81 -1.20 -11.54
C LEU A 98 1.97 0.02 -11.93
N PHE A 99 2.59 1.14 -12.27
CA PHE A 99 1.89 2.37 -12.66
C PHE A 99 1.06 2.17 -13.93
N THR A 100 1.64 1.56 -14.97
CA THR A 100 0.93 1.27 -16.22
C THR A 100 -0.23 0.27 -16.02
N LEU A 101 -0.02 -0.76 -15.21
CA LEU A 101 -1.06 -1.73 -14.85
C LEU A 101 -2.22 -1.06 -14.11
N LEU A 102 -1.93 -0.20 -13.13
CA LEU A 102 -2.96 0.52 -12.36
C LEU A 102 -3.77 1.47 -13.24
N LEU A 103 -3.12 2.19 -14.16
CA LEU A 103 -3.82 3.01 -15.15
C LEU A 103 -4.70 2.14 -16.06
N ALA A 104 -4.16 1.03 -16.57
CA ALA A 104 -4.93 0.13 -17.41
C ALA A 104 -6.15 -0.44 -16.67
N LEU A 105 -5.99 -0.88 -15.42
CA LEU A 105 -7.11 -1.33 -14.59
C LEU A 105 -8.15 -0.24 -14.37
N PHE A 106 -7.71 0.98 -14.04
CA PHE A 106 -8.60 2.11 -13.79
C PHE A 106 -9.46 2.49 -15.00
N TYR A 107 -8.89 2.46 -16.21
CA TYR A 107 -9.59 2.85 -17.44
C TYR A 107 -10.34 1.69 -18.12
N ASN A 108 -9.88 0.45 -18.00
CA ASN A 108 -10.45 -0.68 -18.74
C ASN A 108 -11.33 -1.61 -17.90
N VAL A 109 -11.23 -1.58 -16.56
CA VAL A 109 -11.95 -2.52 -15.68
C VAL A 109 -12.86 -1.76 -14.71
N PRO A 110 -14.19 -1.88 -14.81
CA PRO A 110 -15.08 -1.36 -13.79
C PRO A 110 -14.92 -2.21 -12.52
N VAL A 111 -14.30 -1.64 -11.48
CA VAL A 111 -14.09 -2.28 -10.16
C VAL A 111 -15.43 -2.67 -9.47
N TYR A 112 -16.56 -2.22 -10.01
CA TYR A 112 -17.92 -2.43 -9.49
C TYR A 112 -18.51 -3.82 -9.78
N GLU A 113 -17.88 -4.64 -10.62
CA GLU A 113 -18.41 -5.98 -10.98
C GLU A 113 -17.94 -7.10 -10.04
N CYS A 114 -16.98 -6.82 -9.14
CA CYS A 114 -16.37 -7.82 -8.26
C CYS A 114 -16.80 -7.63 -6.79
N GLU A 115 -17.44 -8.63 -6.18
CA GLU A 115 -17.90 -8.57 -4.78
C GLU A 115 -16.75 -8.50 -3.77
N VAL A 116 -15.71 -9.31 -3.97
CA VAL A 116 -14.51 -9.31 -3.10
C VAL A 116 -13.79 -7.96 -3.15
N CYS A 117 -13.82 -7.31 -4.31
CA CYS A 117 -13.20 -6.01 -4.54
C CYS A 117 -13.93 -4.89 -3.76
N LYS A 118 -15.27 -4.98 -3.67
CA LYS A 118 -16.09 -4.11 -2.83
C LYS A 118 -15.81 -4.35 -1.35
N LEU A 119 -15.73 -5.62 -0.95
CA LEU A 119 -15.47 -6.01 0.44
C LEU A 119 -14.09 -5.53 0.93
N PHE A 120 -13.10 -5.49 0.04
CA PHE A 120 -11.77 -4.97 0.34
C PHE A 120 -11.79 -3.48 0.72
N ASN A 121 -12.65 -2.68 0.08
CA ASN A 121 -12.81 -1.27 0.41
C ASN A 121 -13.82 -1.01 1.54
N CYS A 122 -14.89 -1.78 1.65
CA CYS A 122 -15.90 -1.56 2.68
C CYS A 122 -16.60 -2.86 3.09
N ILE A 123 -16.58 -3.17 4.39
CA ILE A 123 -17.33 -4.29 4.96
C ILE A 123 -18.68 -3.76 5.46
N PRO A 124 -19.81 -4.30 4.98
CA PRO A 124 -21.14 -3.88 5.43
C PRO A 124 -21.44 -4.44 6.82
N PHE A 125 -21.00 -3.73 7.88
CA PHE A 125 -21.36 -4.07 9.27
C PHE A 125 -22.86 -3.88 9.55
N THR A 126 -23.47 -2.89 8.90
CA THR A 126 -24.92 -2.67 8.86
C THR A 126 -25.36 -2.46 7.41
N ARG A 127 -26.67 -2.62 7.13
CA ARG A 127 -27.24 -2.56 5.77
C ARG A 127 -26.86 -1.28 5.02
N ASP A 128 -26.81 -0.15 5.73
CA ASP A 128 -26.59 1.16 5.12
C ASP A 128 -25.14 1.67 5.28
N PHE A 129 -24.27 0.93 5.98
CA PHE A 129 -22.92 1.39 6.33
C PHE A 129 -22.08 1.76 5.10
N CYS A 130 -22.15 0.92 4.06
CA CYS A 130 -21.44 1.11 2.79
C CYS A 130 -22.36 1.61 1.65
N ALA A 131 -23.67 1.78 1.89
CA ALA A 131 -24.65 2.10 0.84
C ALA A 131 -24.42 3.49 0.21
N SER A 132 -23.90 4.43 1.00
CA SER A 132 -23.57 5.79 0.54
C SER A 132 -22.42 5.86 -0.46
N GLN A 133 -21.68 4.77 -0.67
CA GLN A 133 -20.62 4.65 -1.69
C GLN A 133 -21.16 4.39 -3.11
N ASN A 134 -22.50 4.36 -3.30
CA ASN A 134 -23.16 3.97 -4.56
C ASN A 134 -22.79 2.55 -5.01
N ILE A 135 -22.40 1.70 -4.06
CA ILE A 135 -22.06 0.30 -4.27
C ILE A 135 -23.28 -0.52 -3.87
N ASN A 136 -24.15 -0.84 -4.82
CA ASN A 136 -25.34 -1.67 -4.57
C ASN A 136 -24.90 -3.08 -4.17
N PHE A 137 -25.05 -3.42 -2.88
CA PHE A 137 -25.11 -4.80 -2.42
C PHE A 137 -26.53 -5.28 -2.68
N LYS A 138 -26.83 -5.70 -3.91
CA LYS A 138 -28.13 -6.27 -4.24
C LYS A 138 -28.29 -7.56 -3.42
N ARG A 139 -29.03 -7.49 -2.31
CA ARG A 139 -29.77 -8.64 -1.78
C ARG A 139 -31.23 -8.20 -1.81
N GLU A 140 -31.91 -8.57 -2.89
CA GLU A 140 -33.38 -8.53 -2.95
C GLU A 140 -33.90 -9.24 -1.68
N GLU A 141 -34.54 -8.50 -0.79
CA GLU A 141 -35.37 -9.12 0.23
C GLU A 141 -36.62 -9.66 -0.47
N PRO A 142 -36.98 -10.94 -0.27
CA PRO A 142 -38.28 -11.42 -0.72
C PRO A 142 -39.36 -10.66 0.04
N VAL A 143 -40.33 -10.17 -0.73
CA VAL A 143 -41.56 -9.48 -0.29
C VAL A 143 -42.37 -10.35 0.67
#